data_AF-A0A7R9LM64-F1
#
_entry.id   AF-A0A7R9LM64-F1
#
_cell.length_a   1.000
_cell.length_b   1.000
_cell.length_c   1.000
_cell.angle_alpha   90.00
_cell.angle_beta   90.00
_cell.angle_gamma   90.00
#
_symmetry.space_group_name_H-M   'P 1'
#
loop_
_entity.id
_entity.type
_entity.pdbx_description
1 polymer ?
#
loop_
_entity_poly.entity_id
_entity_poly.type
_entity_poly.pdbx_seq_one_letter_code
_entity_poly.pdbx_strand_id
1 'polypeptide(L)'
;YDPEQAFEMVIEWMVSTGNSISEIVMGWSRKAASTGLHLVPIPADPFALPFSSKSDPLRGPIYITLSIDSLPKMATKLLEGEGLFNFQERILVKFGFIPFHDPTTDNQRQFVHVSGSIFVMIPSKNPASSPYKSVRKRGKLLKVDNNDTACSPHEEYITRHFSGVKQAGESAHIDAKACIQ
;
A
#
# COMPACT_ATOMS: atom_id res chain seq x y z
N TYR A 1 9.13 6.26 -19.39
CA TYR A 1 10.13 6.43 -18.34
C TYR A 1 9.83 7.76 -17.69
N ASP A 2 9.34 7.74 -16.45
CA ASP A 2 9.10 8.94 -15.66
C ASP A 2 10.21 9.02 -14.60
N PRO A 3 11.14 9.98 -14.69
CA PRO A 3 12.23 10.12 -13.72
C PRO A 3 11.75 10.53 -12.32
N GLU A 4 10.51 11.01 -12.20
CA GLU A 4 9.92 11.45 -10.93
C GLU A 4 9.06 10.36 -10.28
N GLN A 5 9.16 9.11 -10.74
CA GLN A 5 8.39 7.99 -10.22
C GLN A 5 9.30 6.87 -9.70
N ALA A 6 8.91 6.27 -8.59
CA ALA A 6 9.52 5.04 -8.11
C ALA A 6 9.06 3.83 -8.94
N PHE A 7 9.94 2.83 -9.05
CA PHE A 7 9.68 1.57 -9.74
C PHE A 7 10.08 0.38 -8.86
N GLU A 8 9.37 -0.72 -9.04
CA GLU A 8 9.64 -1.99 -8.38
C GLU A 8 10.32 -2.96 -9.35
N MET A 9 11.27 -3.74 -8.83
CA MET A 9 11.89 -4.85 -9.55
C MET A 9 11.68 -6.13 -8.76
N VAL A 10 10.91 -7.06 -9.33
CA VAL A 10 10.66 -8.38 -8.73
C VAL A 10 11.65 -9.38 -9.33
N ILE A 11 12.40 -10.06 -8.46
CA ILE A 11 13.38 -11.09 -8.85
C ILE A 11 12.85 -12.44 -8.40
N GLU A 12 12.61 -13.34 -9.34
CA GLU A 12 12.23 -14.72 -9.09
C GLU A 12 13.39 -15.64 -9.51
N TRP A 13 13.78 -16.59 -8.65
CA TRP A 13 14.83 -17.56 -8.97
C TRP A 13 14.50 -18.94 -8.38
N MET A 14 14.95 -20.01 -9.05
CA MET A 14 14.78 -21.39 -8.56
C MET A 14 16.09 -22.16 -8.35
N VAL A 15 17.15 -21.81 -9.08
CA VAL A 15 18.39 -22.62 -9.16
C VAL A 15 19.59 -21.95 -8.47
N SER A 16 19.46 -20.67 -8.10
CA SER A 16 20.53 -19.91 -7.43
C SER A 16 20.37 -19.92 -5.91
N THR A 17 21.48 -19.76 -5.19
CA THR A 17 21.44 -19.58 -3.72
C THR A 17 21.07 -18.14 -3.36
N GLY A 18 20.43 -17.94 -2.20
CA GLY A 18 20.07 -16.60 -1.72
C GLY A 18 21.28 -15.67 -1.56
N ASN A 19 22.42 -16.20 -1.10
CA ASN A 19 23.66 -15.42 -0.98
C ASN A 19 24.17 -14.94 -2.34
N SER A 20 24.17 -15.82 -3.35
CA SER A 20 24.59 -15.44 -4.71
C SER A 20 23.71 -14.34 -5.29
N ILE A 21 22.39 -14.42 -5.11
CA ILE A 21 21.47 -13.36 -5.55
C ILE A 21 21.70 -12.05 -4.77
N SER A 22 21.87 -12.13 -3.45
CA SER A 22 22.14 -10.97 -2.61
C SER A 22 23.40 -10.22 -3.05
N GLU A 23 24.49 -10.93 -3.38
CA GLU A 23 25.72 -10.31 -3.86
C GLU A 23 25.53 -9.55 -5.18
N ILE A 24 24.76 -10.13 -6.12
CA ILE A 24 24.42 -9.50 -7.39
C ILE A 24 23.59 -8.22 -7.17
N VAL A 25 22.54 -8.31 -6.34
CA VAL A 25 21.66 -7.18 -6.03
C VAL A 25 22.43 -6.06 -5.32
N MET A 26 23.32 -6.38 -4.40
CA MET A 26 24.21 -5.41 -3.77
C MET A 26 25.15 -4.74 -4.79
N GLY A 27 25.62 -5.50 -5.80
CA GLY A 27 26.36 -4.95 -6.94
C GLY A 27 25.55 -3.93 -7.74
N TRP A 28 24.29 -4.25 -8.04
CA TRP A 28 23.37 -3.34 -8.72
C TRP A 28 23.09 -2.08 -7.90
N SER A 29 22.90 -2.21 -6.59
CA SER A 29 22.66 -1.06 -5.71
C SER A 29 23.84 -0.08 -5.70
N ARG A 30 25.09 -0.60 -5.59
CA ARG A 30 26.29 0.24 -5.71
C ARG A 30 26.41 0.91 -7.08
N LYS A 31 26.05 0.20 -8.16
CA LYS A 31 26.10 0.75 -9.51
C LYS A 31 25.02 1.83 -9.72
N ALA A 32 23.81 1.61 -9.23
CA ALA A 32 22.71 2.56 -9.27
C ALA A 32 23.08 3.87 -8.57
N ALA A 33 23.73 3.79 -7.40
CA ALA A 33 24.20 4.97 -6.67
C ALA A 33 25.16 5.84 -7.52
N SER A 34 26.04 5.21 -8.33
CA SER A 34 26.94 5.94 -9.23
C SER A 34 26.24 6.71 -10.36
N THR A 35 24.99 6.35 -10.66
CA THR A 35 24.15 6.99 -11.69
C THR A 35 23.07 7.89 -11.09
N GLY A 36 23.13 8.18 -9.78
CA GLY A 36 22.13 9.00 -9.09
C GLY A 36 20.80 8.29 -8.80
N LEU A 37 20.77 6.95 -8.85
CA LEU A 37 19.60 6.14 -8.51
C LEU A 37 19.80 5.45 -7.17
N HIS A 38 18.69 5.19 -6.47
CA HIS A 38 18.70 4.49 -5.19
C HIS A 38 17.96 3.16 -5.32
N LEU A 39 18.66 2.05 -5.10
CA LEU A 39 18.07 0.72 -5.10
C LEU A 39 18.05 0.20 -3.66
N VAL A 40 16.84 0.02 -3.14
CA VAL A 40 16.58 -0.47 -1.78
C VAL A 40 15.71 -1.73 -1.81
N PRO A 41 15.93 -2.68 -0.89
CA PRO A 41 14.98 -3.77 -0.69
C PRO A 41 13.69 -3.23 -0.08
N ILE A 42 12.55 -3.71 -0.56
CA ILE A 42 11.23 -3.37 -0.01
C ILE A 42 10.58 -4.61 0.61
N PRO A 43 9.71 -4.47 1.62
CA PRO A 43 8.90 -5.58 2.12
C PRO A 43 8.01 -6.17 1.01
N ALA A 44 7.76 -7.48 1.06
CA ALA A 44 6.86 -8.15 0.10
C ALA A 44 5.41 -7.65 0.16
N ASP A 45 5.00 -7.06 1.29
CA ASP A 45 3.75 -6.32 1.47
C ASP A 45 4.06 -5.01 2.20
N PRO A 46 4.13 -3.87 1.48
CA PRO A 46 4.45 -2.58 2.07
C PRO A 46 3.39 -2.05 3.03
N PHE A 47 2.11 -2.34 2.77
CA PHE A 47 0.97 -1.72 3.48
C PHE A 47 0.30 -2.64 4.50
N ALA A 48 0.53 -3.96 4.44
CA ALA A 48 -0.06 -4.94 5.35
C ALA A 48 -1.57 -4.73 5.49
N LEU A 49 -2.26 -4.52 4.35
CA LEU A 49 -3.68 -4.22 4.38
C LEU A 49 -4.45 -5.41 4.95
N PRO A 50 -5.48 -5.15 5.78
CA PRO A 50 -6.27 -6.22 6.33
C PRO A 50 -6.92 -7.04 5.22
N PHE A 51 -7.12 -8.33 5.50
CA PHE A 51 -7.76 -9.29 4.60
C PHE A 51 -6.93 -9.68 3.38
N SER A 52 -5.68 -9.23 3.21
CA SER A 52 -4.81 -9.79 2.17
C SER A 52 -4.22 -11.14 2.63
N SER A 53 -4.21 -12.14 1.74
CA SER A 53 -3.80 -13.52 2.06
C SER A 53 -2.29 -13.68 2.31
N LYS A 54 -1.50 -12.68 1.92
CA LYS A 54 -0.04 -12.65 2.09
C LYS A 54 0.44 -11.67 3.15
N SER A 55 -0.49 -10.98 3.82
CA SER A 55 -0.15 -9.95 4.80
C SER A 55 0.29 -10.56 6.12
N ASP A 56 1.32 -9.97 6.70
CA ASP A 56 1.84 -10.36 8.01
C ASP A 56 0.79 -10.03 9.10
N PRO A 57 0.25 -11.01 9.85
CA PRO A 57 -0.78 -10.80 10.88
C PRO A 57 -0.34 -9.88 12.02
N LEU A 58 0.97 -9.68 12.19
CA LEU A 58 1.53 -8.80 13.22
C LEU A 58 1.74 -7.37 12.73
N ARG A 59 1.47 -7.10 11.45
CA ARG A 59 1.55 -5.76 10.86
C ARG A 59 0.16 -5.24 10.56
N GLY A 60 0.02 -3.92 10.69
CA GLY A 60 -1.20 -3.24 10.31
C GLY A 60 -0.91 -1.81 9.88
N PRO A 61 -1.81 -1.21 9.08
CA PRO A 61 -1.66 0.16 8.61
C PRO A 61 -1.72 1.16 9.77
N ILE A 62 -0.81 2.13 9.80
CA ILE A 62 -0.87 3.24 10.76
C ILE A 62 -1.61 4.40 10.11
N TYR A 63 -2.73 4.80 10.69
CA TYR A 63 -3.53 5.91 10.17
C TYR A 63 -3.10 7.25 10.76
N ILE A 64 -2.84 8.22 9.88
CA ILE A 64 -2.53 9.61 10.23
C ILE A 64 -3.60 10.53 9.66
N THR A 65 -4.13 11.39 10.52
CA THR A 65 -5.16 12.37 10.19
C THR A 65 -4.51 13.68 9.72
N LEU A 66 -5.01 14.25 8.63
CA LEU A 66 -4.64 15.60 8.20
C LEU A 66 -5.62 16.62 8.79
N SER A 67 -5.17 17.40 9.78
CA SER A 67 -6.00 18.50 10.30
C SER A 67 -6.06 19.62 9.26
N ILE A 68 -7.29 20.00 8.89
CA ILE A 68 -7.55 21.08 7.94
C ILE A 68 -8.09 22.35 8.63
N ASP A 69 -8.30 22.30 9.94
CA ASP A 69 -8.99 23.35 10.71
C ASP A 69 -8.16 24.65 10.80
N SER A 70 -6.84 24.53 10.68
CA SER A 70 -5.92 25.67 10.69
C SER A 70 -5.86 26.43 9.36
N LEU A 71 -6.47 25.90 8.29
CA LEU A 71 -6.45 26.56 6.99
C LEU A 71 -7.47 27.71 6.92
N PRO A 72 -7.18 28.79 6.16
CA PRO A 72 -8.14 29.83 5.88
C PRO A 72 -9.40 29.26 5.22
N LYS A 73 -10.59 29.78 5.55
CA LYS A 73 -11.89 29.31 5.00
C LYS A 73 -11.93 29.25 3.47
N MET A 74 -11.22 30.15 2.79
CA MET A 74 -11.11 30.15 1.32
C MET A 74 -10.29 28.98 0.79
N ALA A 75 -9.27 28.55 1.52
CA ALA A 75 -8.49 27.37 1.17
C ALA A 75 -9.32 26.08 1.35
N THR A 76 -10.18 26.01 2.36
CA THR A 76 -11.04 24.83 2.58
C THR A 76 -11.95 24.53 1.39
N LYS A 77 -12.48 25.54 0.70
CA LYS A 77 -13.27 25.36 -0.53
C LYS A 77 -12.46 24.78 -1.69
N LEU A 78 -11.17 25.11 -1.76
CA LEU A 78 -10.24 24.58 -2.77
C LEU A 78 -9.87 23.11 -2.50
N LEU A 79 -10.15 22.58 -1.30
CA LEU A 79 -9.89 21.19 -0.93
C LEU A 79 -11.07 20.26 -1.25
N GLU A 80 -12.18 20.76 -1.80
CA GLU A 80 -13.28 19.91 -2.22
C GLU A 80 -12.91 19.00 -3.41
N GLY A 81 -13.52 17.82 -3.51
CA GLY A 81 -13.28 16.88 -4.61
C GLY A 81 -11.83 16.39 -4.71
N GLU A 82 -11.18 16.63 -5.85
CA GLU A 82 -9.78 16.32 -6.11
C GLU A 82 -8.78 17.26 -5.42
N GLY A 83 -9.25 18.43 -4.94
CA GLY A 83 -8.40 19.44 -4.31
C GLY A 83 -7.69 18.94 -3.04
N LEU A 84 -8.38 18.16 -2.21
CA LEU A 84 -7.80 17.54 -1.02
C LEU A 84 -6.65 16.59 -1.38
N PHE A 85 -6.82 15.81 -2.45
CA PHE A 85 -5.80 14.86 -2.89
C PHE A 85 -4.56 15.59 -3.40
N ASN A 86 -4.75 16.60 -4.25
CA ASN A 86 -3.64 17.42 -4.74
C ASN A 86 -2.90 18.09 -3.57
N PHE A 87 -3.62 18.53 -2.54
CA PHE A 87 -3.01 19.09 -1.34
C PHE A 87 -2.19 18.05 -0.56
N GLN A 88 -2.74 16.84 -0.34
CA GLN A 88 -2.04 15.74 0.30
C GLN A 88 -0.80 15.30 -0.48
N GLU A 89 -0.90 15.16 -1.81
CA GLU A 89 0.22 14.86 -2.69
C GLU A 89 1.31 15.92 -2.59
N ARG A 90 0.94 17.21 -2.60
CA ARG A 90 1.90 18.30 -2.44
C ARG A 90 2.62 18.27 -1.09
N ILE A 91 1.92 17.90 -0.01
CA ILE A 91 2.54 17.67 1.30
C ILE A 91 3.55 16.53 1.19
N LEU A 92 3.15 15.38 0.62
CA LEU A 92 4.02 14.21 0.47
C LEU A 92 5.29 14.54 -0.33
N VAL A 93 5.15 15.14 -1.52
CA VAL A 93 6.30 15.56 -2.33
C VAL A 93 7.21 16.53 -1.57
N LYS A 94 6.65 17.45 -0.78
CA LYS A 94 7.43 18.37 0.05
C LYS A 94 8.25 17.65 1.12
N PHE A 95 7.77 16.52 1.63
CA PHE A 95 8.45 15.67 2.60
C PHE A 95 9.30 14.57 1.95
N GLY A 96 9.55 14.63 0.64
CA GLY A 96 10.45 13.69 -0.04
C GLY A 96 9.78 12.36 -0.38
N PHE A 97 8.46 12.32 -0.50
CA PHE A 97 7.74 11.18 -1.06
C PHE A 97 7.63 11.30 -2.58
N ILE A 98 7.79 10.17 -3.25
CA ILE A 98 7.75 10.03 -4.70
C ILE A 98 6.57 9.11 -5.05
N PRO A 99 5.78 9.43 -6.09
CA PRO A 99 4.72 8.54 -6.56
C PRO A 99 5.25 7.15 -6.88
N PHE A 100 4.49 6.14 -6.48
CA PHE A 100 4.71 4.74 -6.79
C PHE A 100 3.42 4.17 -7.37
N HIS A 101 3.51 3.56 -8.55
CA HIS A 101 2.35 2.99 -9.22
C HIS A 101 2.50 1.47 -9.32
N ASP A 102 1.69 0.77 -8.54
CA ASP A 102 1.47 -0.65 -8.71
C ASP A 102 0.29 -0.86 -9.69
N PRO A 103 0.52 -1.43 -10.88
CA PRO A 103 -0.54 -1.65 -11.87
C PRO A 103 -1.59 -2.66 -11.41
N THR A 104 -1.34 -3.40 -10.32
CA THR A 104 -2.29 -4.36 -9.74
C THR A 104 -3.29 -3.69 -8.77
N THR A 105 -2.95 -2.53 -8.22
CA THR A 105 -3.82 -1.76 -7.33
C THR A 105 -4.48 -0.62 -8.10
N ASP A 106 -5.52 -0.96 -8.85
CA ASP A 106 -6.27 0.04 -9.61
C ASP A 106 -6.87 1.07 -8.65
N ASN A 107 -6.65 2.35 -8.96
CA ASN A 107 -7.22 3.50 -8.23
C ASN A 107 -6.68 3.79 -6.81
N GLN A 108 -5.60 3.12 -6.36
CA GLN A 108 -4.89 3.49 -5.13
C GLN A 108 -3.64 4.34 -5.43
N ARG A 109 -3.52 5.48 -4.75
CA ARG A 109 -2.35 6.35 -4.88
C ARG A 109 -1.36 6.00 -3.78
N GLN A 110 -0.23 5.44 -4.19
CA GLN A 110 0.83 5.00 -3.31
C GLN A 110 2.07 5.88 -3.53
N PHE A 111 2.82 6.07 -2.47
CA PHE A 111 4.02 6.87 -2.45
C PHE A 111 5.09 6.16 -1.64
N VAL A 112 6.34 6.35 -2.01
CA VAL A 112 7.50 5.86 -1.25
C VAL A 112 8.40 7.05 -0.91
N HIS A 113 8.88 7.11 0.32
CA HIS A 113 9.85 8.13 0.71
C HIS A 113 11.20 7.84 0.03
N VAL A 114 11.98 8.88 -0.29
CA VAL A 114 13.32 8.76 -0.89
C VAL A 114 14.28 7.84 -0.13
N SER A 115 14.06 7.62 1.17
CA SER A 115 14.84 6.64 1.96
C SER A 115 14.56 5.19 1.57
N GLY A 116 13.43 4.89 0.93
CA GLY A 116 12.99 3.54 0.60
C GLY A 116 12.39 2.75 1.77
N SER A 117 12.25 3.38 2.93
CA SER A 117 11.83 2.70 4.17
C SER A 117 10.42 3.05 4.63
N ILE A 118 9.78 4.03 3.98
CA ILE A 118 8.45 4.51 4.36
C ILE A 118 7.53 4.54 3.15
N PHE A 119 6.34 3.99 3.30
CA PHE A 119 5.29 3.92 2.29
C PHE A 119 4.05 4.64 2.77
N VAL A 120 3.42 5.39 1.87
CA VAL A 120 2.17 6.09 2.14
C VAL A 120 1.13 5.71 1.10
N MET A 121 -0.07 5.41 1.58
CA MET A 121 -1.24 5.21 0.74
C MET A 121 -2.30 6.25 1.09
N ILE A 122 -2.80 6.93 0.06
CA ILE A 122 -3.99 7.76 0.18
C ILE A 122 -5.17 6.93 -0.35
N PRO A 123 -6.10 6.48 0.52
CA PRO A 123 -7.26 5.72 0.10
C PRO A 123 -8.19 6.59 -0.74
N SER A 124 -8.65 6.04 -1.85
CA SER A 124 -9.71 6.68 -2.65
C SER A 124 -11.03 6.64 -1.89
N LYS A 125 -11.87 7.68 -2.03
CA LYS A 125 -13.18 7.81 -1.38
C LYS A 125 -14.19 6.73 -1.81
N ASN A 126 -13.83 5.84 -2.74
CA ASN A 126 -14.67 4.75 -3.21
C ASN A 126 -14.09 3.38 -2.76
N PRO A 127 -14.49 2.85 -1.59
CA PRO A 127 -14.14 1.49 -1.18
C PRO A 127 -14.91 0.41 -1.98
N ALA A 128 -15.74 0.80 -2.95
CA ALA A 128 -16.63 -0.09 -3.71
C ALA A 128 -15.91 -1.03 -4.70
N SER A 129 -14.59 -0.92 -4.86
CA SER A 129 -13.77 -1.99 -5.44
C SER A 129 -12.86 -2.55 -4.37
N SER A 130 -13.42 -3.44 -3.55
CA SER A 130 -12.68 -4.58 -3.03
C SER A 130 -11.65 -5.03 -4.08
N PRO A 131 -10.36 -5.23 -3.74
CA PRO A 131 -9.35 -5.69 -4.70
C PRO A 131 -9.64 -7.10 -5.25
N TYR A 132 -10.70 -7.75 -4.76
CA TYR A 132 -11.13 -9.07 -5.18
C TYR A 132 -11.93 -9.04 -6.49
N LYS A 133 -11.31 -8.60 -7.58
CA LYS A 133 -11.58 -9.22 -8.88
C LYS A 133 -10.60 -10.38 -9.05
N SER A 134 -11.12 -11.58 -8.85
CA SER A 134 -10.44 -12.86 -9.02
C SER A 134 -9.41 -12.87 -10.15
N VAL A 135 -8.13 -13.04 -9.81
CA VAL A 135 -7.13 -13.52 -10.77
C VAL A 135 -7.47 -15.00 -11.03
N ARG A 136 -8.38 -15.25 -11.98
CA ARG A 136 -8.61 -16.58 -12.53
C ARG A 136 -7.40 -16.93 -13.42
N LYS A 137 -6.42 -17.63 -12.87
CA LYS A 137 -5.38 -18.30 -13.66
C LYS A 137 -6.04 -19.37 -14.55
N ARG A 138 -5.60 -19.41 -15.81
CA ARG A 138 -5.80 -20.53 -16.74
C ARG A 138 -5.42 -21.85 -16.06
N GLY A 139 -6.32 -22.81 -16.13
CA GLY A 139 -6.12 -24.21 -15.72
C GLY A 139 -7.47 -24.88 -15.51
N LYS A 140 -7.96 -25.63 -16.50
CA LYS A 140 -9.11 -26.53 -16.31
C LYS A 140 -8.65 -27.67 -15.38
N LEU A 141 -9.32 -27.88 -14.23
CA LEU A 141 -9.96 -29.15 -13.82
C LEU A 141 -10.41 -29.06 -12.34
N LEU A 142 -11.58 -29.67 -12.06
CA LEU A 142 -12.24 -29.93 -10.77
C LEU A 142 -12.90 -28.74 -10.05
N LYS A 143 -14.22 -28.66 -10.24
CA LYS A 143 -15.14 -27.96 -9.33
C LYS A 143 -15.09 -28.64 -7.96
N VAL A 144 -14.76 -27.90 -6.92
CA VAL A 144 -15.05 -28.25 -5.53
C VAL A 144 -16.05 -27.21 -5.02
N ASP A 145 -17.08 -27.70 -4.32
CA ASP A 145 -18.25 -26.95 -3.88
C ASP A 145 -17.91 -25.74 -3.00
N ASN A 146 -18.70 -24.69 -3.18
CA ASN A 146 -18.68 -23.47 -2.38
C ASN A 146 -19.24 -23.75 -0.98
N ASN A 147 -18.41 -23.66 0.07
CA ASN A 147 -18.86 -23.05 1.33
C ASN A 147 -17.78 -22.65 2.35
N ASP A 148 -16.48 -22.84 2.07
CA ASP A 148 -15.44 -22.29 2.94
C ASP A 148 -14.84 -21.04 2.31
N THR A 149 -15.40 -19.87 2.63
CA THR A 149 -14.67 -18.61 2.48
C THR A 149 -13.59 -18.63 3.56
N ALA A 150 -12.48 -19.30 3.29
CA ALA A 150 -11.36 -19.35 4.21
C ALA A 150 -10.84 -17.92 4.42
N CYS A 151 -11.10 -17.40 5.62
CA CYS A 151 -10.47 -16.22 6.22
C CYS A 151 -8.99 -16.18 5.84
N SER A 152 -8.45 -15.03 5.42
CA SER A 152 -6.99 -14.88 5.33
C SER A 152 -6.37 -15.23 6.69
N PRO A 153 -5.15 -15.83 6.77
CA PRO A 153 -4.46 -16.02 8.05
C PRO A 153 -4.37 -14.73 8.90
N HIS A 154 -4.29 -13.57 8.23
CA HIS A 154 -4.35 -12.25 8.84
C HIS A 154 -5.74 -11.93 9.45
N GLU A 155 -6.81 -12.34 8.77
CA GLU A 155 -8.19 -12.17 9.24
C GLU A 155 -8.51 -13.09 10.42
N GLU A 156 -8.04 -14.35 10.37
CA GLU A 156 -8.19 -15.31 11.47
C GLU A 156 -7.49 -14.82 12.75
N TYR A 157 -6.28 -14.24 12.62
CA TYR A 157 -5.57 -13.65 13.75
C TYR A 157 -6.32 -12.45 14.36
N ILE A 158 -6.77 -11.50 13.53
CA ILE A 158 -7.53 -10.34 14.01
C ILE A 158 -8.82 -10.78 14.71
N THR A 159 -9.61 -11.63 14.06
CA THR A 159 -10.90 -12.08 14.60
C THR A 159 -10.74 -12.88 15.89
N ARG A 160 -9.67 -13.68 16.02
CA ARG A 160 -9.36 -14.40 17.27
C ARG A 160 -9.01 -13.47 18.43
N HIS A 161 -8.33 -12.34 18.17
CA HIS A 161 -7.79 -11.48 19.23
C HIS A 161 -8.59 -10.20 19.52
N PHE A 162 -9.41 -9.72 18.58
CA PHE A 162 -10.15 -8.44 18.69
C PHE A 162 -11.69 -8.58 18.74
N SER A 163 -12.24 -9.80 18.75
CA SER A 163 -13.70 -10.07 18.77
C SER A 163 -14.43 -9.74 20.09
N GLY A 164 -13.96 -8.72 20.83
CA GLY A 164 -14.57 -8.24 22.08
C GLY A 164 -15.43 -6.98 21.96
N VAL A 165 -15.43 -6.25 20.83
CA VAL A 165 -16.13 -4.95 20.73
C VAL A 165 -17.36 -5.07 19.83
N LYS A 166 -18.53 -5.28 20.44
CA LYS A 166 -19.83 -5.09 19.77
C LYS A 166 -20.03 -3.59 19.47
N GLN A 167 -20.04 -3.20 18.20
CA GLN A 167 -20.49 -1.87 17.78
C GLN A 167 -22.02 -1.80 17.84
N ALA A 168 -22.55 -1.10 18.85
CA ALA A 168 -23.85 -0.44 18.72
C ALA A 168 -23.62 0.85 17.91
N GLY A 169 -24.38 1.02 16.82
CA GLY A 169 -24.14 2.08 15.84
C GLY A 169 -24.41 3.49 16.37
N GLU A 170 -23.82 4.49 15.72
CA GLU A 170 -24.49 5.72 15.24
C GLU A 170 -23.51 6.63 14.49
N SER A 171 -23.99 7.21 13.39
CA SER A 171 -23.53 8.42 12.67
C SER A 171 -22.15 8.48 11.97
N ALA A 172 -22.21 8.80 10.69
CA ALA A 172 -21.07 9.00 9.79
C ALA A 172 -20.26 10.26 10.12
N HIS A 173 -19.00 10.07 10.53
CA HIS A 173 -17.96 11.10 10.54
C HIS A 173 -16.96 10.75 9.43
N ILE A 174 -16.72 11.69 8.51
CA ILE A 174 -15.86 11.47 7.34
C ILE A 174 -14.41 11.75 7.76
N ASP A 175 -13.68 10.69 8.15
CA ASP A 175 -12.24 10.76 8.38
C ASP A 175 -11.48 10.52 7.08
N ALA A 176 -10.75 11.54 6.61
CA ALA A 176 -9.72 11.37 5.60
C ALA A 176 -8.48 10.73 6.27
N LYS A 177 -8.36 9.41 6.13
CA LYS A 177 -7.28 8.61 6.72
C LYS A 177 -6.16 8.42 5.70
N ALA A 178 -4.92 8.78 6.02
CA ALA A 178 -3.75 8.34 5.25
C ALA A 178 -3.03 7.23 6.02
N CYS A 179 -2.58 6.17 5.33
CA CYS A 179 -1.82 5.08 5.94
C CYS A 179 -0.31 5.32 5.75
N ILE A 180 0.49 5.20 6.81
CA ILE A 180 1.95 5.30 6.79
C ILE A 180 2.54 4.02 7.37
N GLN A 181 3.63 3.50 6.79
CA GLN A 181 4.52 2.55 7.46
C GLN A 181 5.96 2.86 7.12
#